data_AF-A0A7W0JJ90-F1
#
_entry.id   AF-A0A7W0JJ90-F1
#
_cell.length_a   1.000
_cell.length_b   1.000
_cell.length_c   1.000
_cell.angle_alpha   90.00
_cell.angle_beta   90.00
_cell.angle_gamma   90.00
#
_symmetry.space_group_name_H-M   'P 1'
#
loop_
_entity.id
_entity.type
_entity.pdbx_description
1 polymer ?
#
loop_
_entity_poly.entity_id
_entity_poly.type
_entity_poly.pdbx_seq_one_letter_code
_entity_poly.pdbx_strand_id
1 'polypeptide(L)'
;MRLVALFAVLAVAATSVGAAQAAPTRTEFIRKGDAVCVQTQRELAPIRARALAAKLLPQSEQWAAAAAIWAAQIRIQERFVGRMKAIGTPPRDVVAQRLVASLARGVTLAVAVQRGFANRDSAALSTALPAYITFTLALNKRVVAYGFQRCGGAT
;
A
#
# COMPACT_ATOMS: atom_id res chain seq x y z
N MET A 1 -38.94 -59.55 -2.27
CA MET A 1 -39.60 -58.56 -1.40
C MET A 1 -38.66 -57.39 -1.22
N ARG A 2 -39.13 -56.19 -1.56
CA ARG A 2 -38.41 -54.92 -1.52
C ARG A 2 -38.20 -54.48 -0.06
N LEU A 3 -37.01 -53.99 0.27
CA LEU A 3 -36.83 -53.00 1.34
C LEU A 3 -35.57 -52.18 1.05
N VAL A 4 -35.82 -50.94 0.64
CA VAL A 4 -34.87 -49.84 0.44
C VAL A 4 -34.70 -49.15 1.80
N ALA A 5 -33.47 -48.92 2.23
CA ALA A 5 -33.13 -47.93 3.27
C ALA A 5 -31.68 -47.47 3.03
N LEU A 6 -31.51 -46.43 2.20
CA LEU A 6 -31.19 -45.05 2.62
C LEU A 6 -29.76 -44.89 3.16
N PHE A 7 -28.90 -44.41 2.25
CA PHE A 7 -27.56 -43.87 2.49
C PHE A 7 -27.62 -42.74 3.53
N ALA A 8 -27.01 -42.94 4.69
CA ALA A 8 -26.65 -41.84 5.59
C ALA A 8 -25.31 -41.24 5.12
N VAL A 9 -25.40 -40.21 4.28
CA VAL A 9 -24.25 -39.34 3.99
C VAL A 9 -24.00 -38.48 5.23
N LEU A 10 -22.97 -38.82 6.00
CA LEU A 10 -22.39 -37.95 7.02
C LEU A 10 -21.76 -36.74 6.33
N ALA A 11 -22.56 -35.71 6.09
CA ALA A 11 -22.06 -34.38 5.77
C ALA A 11 -21.46 -33.79 7.05
N VAL A 12 -20.14 -33.92 7.21
CA VAL A 12 -19.37 -33.09 8.15
C VAL A 12 -19.43 -31.66 7.62
N ALA A 13 -20.46 -30.93 8.03
CA ALA A 13 -20.51 -29.50 7.88
C ALA A 13 -19.39 -28.91 8.75
N ALA A 14 -18.24 -28.65 8.13
CA ALA A 14 -17.23 -27.78 8.70
C ALA A 14 -17.84 -26.39 8.82
N THR A 15 -18.46 -26.11 9.97
CA THR A 15 -18.82 -24.75 10.38
C THR A 15 -17.51 -24.01 10.58
N SER A 16 -17.01 -23.38 9.52
CA SER A 16 -16.03 -22.31 9.64
C SER A 16 -16.71 -21.19 10.39
N VAL A 17 -16.64 -21.23 11.72
CA VAL A 17 -16.98 -20.11 12.59
C VAL A 17 -16.00 -19.03 12.18
N GLY A 18 -16.44 -18.15 11.28
CA GLY A 18 -15.70 -16.95 10.93
C GLY A 18 -15.53 -16.18 12.22
N ALA A 19 -14.36 -16.31 12.84
CA ALA A 19 -13.99 -15.48 13.96
C ALA A 19 -14.11 -14.05 13.45
N ALA A 20 -15.17 -13.35 13.86
CA ALA A 20 -15.31 -11.94 13.61
C ALA A 20 -14.06 -11.30 14.22
N GLN A 21 -13.08 -10.95 13.39
CA GLN A 21 -11.87 -10.31 13.88
C GLN A 21 -12.33 -9.02 14.56
N ALA A 22 -12.19 -8.99 15.88
CA ALA A 22 -12.48 -7.79 16.66
C ALA A 22 -11.69 -6.63 16.04
N ALA A 23 -12.37 -5.52 15.83
CA ALA A 23 -11.75 -4.33 15.27
C ALA A 23 -10.55 -3.91 16.16
N PRO A 24 -9.42 -3.50 15.56
CA PRO A 24 -8.20 -3.26 16.32
C PRO A 24 -8.38 -2.06 17.26
N THR A 25 -7.72 -2.09 18.41
CA THR A 25 -7.51 -0.88 19.20
C THR A 25 -6.56 0.08 18.47
N ARG A 26 -6.51 1.36 18.89
CA ARG A 26 -5.55 2.34 18.34
C ARG A 26 -4.10 1.85 18.48
N THR A 27 -3.73 1.32 19.63
CA THR A 27 -2.39 0.79 19.88
C THR A 27 -2.06 -0.37 18.95
N GLU A 28 -2.98 -1.30 18.73
CA GLU A 28 -2.78 -2.41 17.80
C GLU A 28 -2.69 -1.95 16.35
N PHE A 29 -3.53 -1.00 15.95
CA PHE A 29 -3.49 -0.40 14.61
C PHE A 29 -2.12 0.25 14.35
N ILE A 30 -1.62 1.05 15.30
CA ILE A 30 -0.29 1.67 15.22
C ILE A 30 0.81 0.61 15.15
N ARG A 31 0.82 -0.35 16.09
CA ARG A 31 1.85 -1.40 16.15
C ARG A 31 1.89 -2.24 14.87
N LYS A 32 0.73 -2.69 14.38
CA LYS A 32 0.64 -3.49 13.16
C LYS A 32 1.02 -2.67 11.93
N GLY A 33 0.58 -1.41 11.83
CA GLY A 33 0.91 -0.57 10.69
C GLY A 33 2.40 -0.17 10.67
N ASP A 34 3.03 0.05 11.83
CA ASP A 34 4.48 0.29 11.90
C ASP A 34 5.28 -0.94 11.41
N ALA A 35 4.83 -2.16 11.72
CA ALA A 35 5.43 -3.37 11.17
C ALA A 35 5.31 -3.44 9.64
N VAL A 36 4.14 -3.07 9.10
CA VAL A 36 3.92 -2.97 7.65
C VAL A 36 4.83 -1.90 7.01
N CYS A 37 5.05 -0.77 7.68
CA CYS A 37 5.95 0.28 7.20
C CYS A 37 7.41 -0.16 7.18
N VAL A 38 7.90 -0.84 8.22
CA VAL A 38 9.26 -1.41 8.24
C VAL A 38 9.45 -2.41 7.10
N GLN A 39 8.49 -3.31 6.90
CA GLN A 39 8.55 -4.27 5.80
C GLN A 39 8.60 -3.55 4.44
N THR A 40 7.74 -2.54 4.26
CA THR A 40 7.66 -1.76 3.02
C THR A 40 8.96 -0.98 2.75
N GLN A 41 9.61 -0.43 3.77
CA GLN A 41 10.91 0.22 3.65
C GLN A 41 11.99 -0.75 3.15
N ARG A 42 11.99 -2.00 3.65
CA ARG A 42 12.89 -3.05 3.15
C ARG A 42 12.62 -3.40 1.69
N GLU A 43 11.34 -3.49 1.29
CA GLU A 43 10.95 -3.71 -0.12
C GLU A 43 11.38 -2.55 -1.04
N LEU A 44 11.38 -1.31 -0.52
CA LEU A 44 11.79 -0.12 -1.27
C LEU A 44 13.31 0.06 -1.38
N ALA A 45 14.10 -0.50 -0.47
CA ALA A 45 15.56 -0.38 -0.47
C ALA A 45 16.23 -0.72 -1.82
N PRO A 46 15.94 -1.88 -2.48
CA PRO A 46 16.52 -2.18 -3.79
C PRO A 46 16.06 -1.21 -4.88
N ILE A 47 14.86 -0.63 -4.77
CA ILE A 47 14.39 0.38 -5.72
C ILE A 47 15.16 1.69 -5.55
N ARG A 48 15.48 2.10 -4.33
CA ARG A 48 16.31 3.29 -4.08
C ARG A 48 17.69 3.15 -4.74
N ALA A 49 18.33 1.99 -4.58
CA ALA A 49 19.60 1.70 -5.24
C ALA A 49 19.48 1.79 -6.78
N ARG A 50 18.44 1.19 -7.36
CA ARG A 50 18.15 1.29 -8.80
C ARG A 50 17.90 2.73 -9.26
N ALA A 51 17.22 3.53 -8.46
CA ALA A 51 16.95 4.93 -8.76
C ALA A 51 18.22 5.80 -8.73
N LEU A 52 19.16 5.51 -7.83
CA LEU A 52 20.47 6.16 -7.84
C LEU A 52 21.28 5.75 -9.08
N ALA A 53 21.32 4.45 -9.40
CA ALA A 53 22.01 3.95 -10.60
C ALA A 53 21.41 4.52 -11.89
N ALA A 54 20.09 4.67 -11.96
CA ALA A 54 19.40 5.21 -13.14
C ALA A 54 19.83 6.65 -13.51
N LYS A 55 20.33 7.42 -12.54
CA LYS A 55 20.85 8.78 -12.81
C LYS A 55 22.13 8.78 -13.66
N LEU A 56 22.85 7.66 -13.66
CA LEU A 56 24.11 7.50 -14.40
C LEU A 56 23.89 6.90 -15.79
N LEU A 57 22.66 6.49 -16.13
CA LEU A 57 22.34 5.96 -17.44
C LEU A 57 22.40 7.06 -18.52
N PRO A 58 22.65 6.68 -19.78
CA PRO A 58 22.47 7.58 -20.91
C PRO A 58 21.06 8.20 -20.91
N GLN A 59 20.94 9.45 -21.33
CA GLN A 59 19.66 10.18 -21.33
C GLN A 59 18.57 9.44 -22.12
N SER A 60 18.95 8.71 -23.17
CA SER A 60 18.06 7.86 -23.96
C SER A 60 17.36 6.76 -23.15
N GLU A 61 17.97 6.30 -22.07
CA GLU A 61 17.50 5.21 -21.21
C GLU A 61 16.83 5.70 -19.92
N GLN A 62 17.14 6.92 -19.46
CA GLN A 62 16.67 7.45 -18.17
C GLN A 62 15.13 7.46 -18.05
N TRP A 63 14.41 7.79 -19.13
CA TRP A 63 12.95 7.79 -19.15
C TRP A 63 12.35 6.41 -18.90
N ALA A 64 12.86 5.40 -19.60
CA ALA A 64 12.41 4.03 -19.46
C ALA A 64 12.77 3.48 -18.06
N ALA A 65 13.98 3.78 -17.58
CA ALA A 65 14.41 3.41 -16.24
C ALA A 65 13.52 4.04 -15.16
N ALA A 66 13.22 5.35 -15.27
CA ALA A 66 12.33 6.05 -14.34
C ALA A 66 10.91 5.46 -14.35
N ALA A 67 10.34 5.20 -15.53
CA ALA A 67 9.02 4.57 -15.64
C ALA A 67 8.99 3.18 -14.97
N ALA A 68 10.04 2.37 -15.16
CA ALA A 68 10.15 1.04 -14.55
C ALA A 68 10.32 1.11 -13.02
N ILE A 69 11.08 2.09 -12.51
CA ILE A 69 11.23 2.35 -11.08
C ILE A 69 9.88 2.71 -10.48
N TRP A 70 9.14 3.64 -11.09
CA TRP A 70 7.81 4.02 -10.61
C TRP A 70 6.82 2.86 -10.63
N ALA A 71 6.80 2.05 -11.70
CA ALA A 71 5.96 0.87 -11.76
C ALA A 71 6.27 -0.13 -10.62
N ALA A 72 7.54 -0.30 -10.27
CA ALA A 72 7.94 -1.13 -9.14
C ALA A 72 7.51 -0.52 -7.78
N GLN A 73 7.63 0.80 -7.61
CA GLN A 73 7.15 1.49 -6.40
C GLN A 73 5.63 1.36 -6.24
N ILE A 74 4.86 1.53 -7.33
CA ILE A 74 3.40 1.41 -7.32
C ILE A 74 2.97 0.03 -6.81
N ARG A 75 3.58 -1.05 -7.32
CA ARG A 75 3.27 -2.42 -6.84
C ARG A 75 3.52 -2.60 -5.34
N ILE A 76 4.58 -1.99 -4.81
CA ILE A 76 4.85 -2.00 -3.37
C ILE A 76 3.80 -1.20 -2.61
N GLN A 77 3.44 0.00 -3.10
CA GLN A 77 2.42 0.85 -2.50
C GLN A 77 1.05 0.18 -2.49
N GLU A 78 0.65 -0.51 -3.55
CA GLU A 78 -0.62 -1.26 -3.61
C GLU A 78 -0.66 -2.36 -2.56
N ARG A 79 0.42 -3.15 -2.42
CA ARG A 79 0.52 -4.15 -1.34
C ARG A 79 0.53 -3.51 0.04
N PHE A 80 1.16 -2.35 0.19
CA PHE A 80 1.12 -1.58 1.44
C PHE A 80 -0.32 -1.16 1.78
N VAL A 81 -1.06 -0.59 0.83
CA VAL A 81 -2.47 -0.20 1.01
C VAL A 81 -3.33 -1.41 1.36
N GLY A 82 -3.14 -2.54 0.66
CA GLY A 82 -3.84 -3.79 0.95
C GLY A 82 -3.59 -4.28 2.38
N ARG A 83 -2.32 -4.32 2.81
CA ARG A 83 -1.93 -4.70 4.18
C ARG A 83 -2.51 -3.74 5.23
N MET A 84 -2.47 -2.43 4.99
CA MET A 84 -3.04 -1.44 5.90
C MET A 84 -4.56 -1.56 6.02
N LYS A 85 -5.27 -1.83 4.92
CA LYS A 85 -6.71 -2.08 4.94
C LYS A 85 -7.06 -3.38 5.68
N ALA A 86 -6.27 -4.42 5.49
CA ALA A 86 -6.48 -5.72 6.14
C ALA A 86 -6.29 -5.68 7.67
N ILE A 87 -5.50 -4.73 8.18
CA ILE A 87 -5.42 -4.49 9.64
C ILE A 87 -6.78 -4.02 10.20
N GLY A 88 -7.56 -3.30 9.38
CA GLY A 88 -8.73 -2.56 9.83
C GLY A 88 -8.36 -1.24 10.49
N THR A 89 -9.37 -0.45 10.86
CA THR A 89 -9.17 0.80 11.62
C THR A 89 -9.91 0.71 12.96
N PRO A 90 -9.45 1.40 14.00
CA PRO A 90 -10.16 1.40 15.27
C PRO A 90 -11.59 1.93 15.13
N PRO A 91 -12.58 1.33 15.82
CA PRO A 91 -13.96 1.77 15.76
C PRO A 91 -14.08 3.24 16.17
N ARG A 92 -14.87 4.01 15.40
CA ARG A 92 -15.13 5.44 15.64
C ARG A 92 -13.90 6.35 15.59
N ASP A 93 -12.73 5.84 15.20
CA ASP A 93 -11.53 6.66 14.97
C ASP A 93 -11.54 7.21 13.54
N VAL A 94 -12.17 8.37 13.39
CA VAL A 94 -12.30 9.07 12.10
C VAL A 94 -10.94 9.47 11.51
N VAL A 95 -9.91 9.65 12.34
CA VAL A 95 -8.58 10.02 11.86
C VAL A 95 -7.90 8.82 11.21
N ALA A 96 -7.92 7.66 11.87
CA ALA A 96 -7.41 6.41 11.32
C ALA A 96 -8.12 6.02 10.01
N GLN A 97 -9.44 6.14 9.98
CA GLN A 97 -10.26 5.88 8.79
C GLN A 97 -9.85 6.78 7.62
N ARG A 98 -9.70 8.08 7.86
CA ARG A 98 -9.25 9.04 6.83
C ARG A 98 -7.82 8.76 6.36
N LEU A 99 -6.91 8.39 7.26
CA LEU A 99 -5.54 8.02 6.88
C LEU A 99 -5.54 6.84 5.92
N VAL A 100 -6.21 5.73 6.28
CA VAL A 100 -6.29 4.53 5.44
C VAL A 100 -7.02 4.81 4.12
N ALA A 101 -8.12 5.55 4.15
CA ALA A 101 -8.85 5.94 2.94
C ALA A 101 -7.97 6.77 1.99
N SER A 102 -7.11 7.65 2.52
CA SER A 102 -6.24 8.49 1.70
C SER A 102 -5.13 7.73 1.00
N LEU A 103 -4.74 6.53 1.46
CA LEU A 103 -3.62 5.77 0.88
C LEU A 103 -3.82 5.47 -0.61
N ALA A 104 -5.06 5.19 -1.04
CA ALA A 104 -5.39 4.92 -2.44
C ALA A 104 -5.09 6.12 -3.35
N ARG A 105 -5.28 7.35 -2.85
CA ARG A 105 -4.95 8.58 -3.59
C ARG A 105 -3.44 8.68 -3.87
N GLY A 106 -2.60 8.22 -2.94
CA GLY A 106 -1.15 8.16 -3.15
C GLY A 106 -0.78 7.27 -4.35
N VAL A 107 -1.40 6.10 -4.45
CA VAL A 107 -1.21 5.18 -5.59
C VAL A 107 -1.66 5.83 -6.90
N THR A 108 -2.83 6.47 -6.93
CA THR A 108 -3.32 7.16 -8.13
C THR A 108 -2.34 8.25 -8.59
N LEU A 109 -1.81 9.06 -7.66
CA LEU A 109 -0.83 10.08 -7.98
C LEU A 109 0.50 9.48 -8.48
N ALA A 110 0.96 8.38 -7.89
CA ALA A 110 2.15 7.66 -8.37
C ALA A 110 1.97 7.12 -9.80
N VAL A 111 0.78 6.59 -10.12
CA VAL A 111 0.43 6.13 -11.49
C VAL A 111 0.49 7.29 -12.49
N ALA A 112 0.00 8.47 -12.13
CA ALA A 112 0.08 9.65 -13.00
C ALA A 112 1.54 10.02 -13.31
N VAL A 113 2.42 9.99 -12.29
CA VAL A 113 3.86 10.23 -12.49
C VAL A 113 4.47 9.15 -13.39
N GLN A 114 4.16 7.87 -13.14
CA GLN A 114 4.66 6.76 -13.95
C GLN A 114 4.28 6.91 -15.42
N ARG A 115 3.03 7.29 -15.72
CA ARG A 115 2.57 7.54 -17.08
C ARG A 115 3.30 8.70 -17.73
N GLY A 116 3.55 9.79 -17.00
CA GLY A 116 4.35 10.91 -17.48
C GLY A 116 5.75 10.47 -17.93
N PHE A 117 6.42 9.62 -17.14
CA PHE A 117 7.72 9.04 -17.53
C PHE A 117 7.60 8.06 -18.71
N ALA A 118 6.59 7.19 -18.72
CA ALA A 118 6.39 6.21 -19.79
C ALA A 118 6.16 6.88 -21.15
N ASN A 119 5.42 7.99 -21.16
CA ASN A 119 5.07 8.74 -22.37
C ASN A 119 6.08 9.84 -22.71
N ARG A 120 7.12 10.03 -21.88
CA ARG A 120 8.08 11.15 -21.99
C ARG A 120 7.40 12.53 -22.00
N ASP A 121 6.32 12.65 -21.24
CA ASP A 121 5.49 13.85 -21.18
C ASP A 121 5.93 14.75 -20.03
N SER A 122 6.82 15.68 -20.34
CA SER A 122 7.35 16.66 -19.39
C SER A 122 6.27 17.61 -18.86
N ALA A 123 5.22 17.91 -19.63
CA ALA A 123 4.13 18.78 -19.20
C ALA A 123 3.22 18.06 -18.19
N ALA A 124 2.92 16.77 -18.40
CA ALA A 124 2.23 15.96 -17.40
C ALA A 124 3.07 15.80 -16.13
N LEU A 125 4.38 15.59 -16.26
CA LEU A 125 5.28 15.44 -15.11
C LEU A 125 5.40 16.70 -14.26
N SER A 126 5.43 17.89 -14.87
CA SER A 126 5.49 19.17 -14.15
C SER A 126 4.29 19.38 -13.22
N THR A 127 3.16 18.72 -13.50
CA THR A 127 1.97 18.73 -12.65
C THR A 127 1.95 17.53 -11.69
N ALA A 128 2.21 16.33 -12.20
CA ALA A 128 2.05 15.09 -11.44
C ALA A 128 3.07 14.94 -10.31
N LEU A 129 4.34 15.31 -10.54
CA LEU A 129 5.41 15.17 -9.55
C LEU A 129 5.16 16.05 -8.31
N PRO A 130 4.91 17.38 -8.44
CA PRO A 130 4.59 18.20 -7.28
C PRO A 130 3.34 17.71 -6.54
N ALA A 131 2.28 17.34 -7.25
CA ALA A 131 1.06 16.83 -6.63
C ALA A 131 1.32 15.58 -5.78
N TYR A 132 2.11 14.63 -6.30
CA TYR A 132 2.50 13.43 -5.56
C TYR A 132 3.38 13.76 -4.33
N ILE A 133 4.37 14.63 -4.47
CA ILE A 133 5.29 15.01 -3.40
C ILE A 133 4.53 15.73 -2.27
N THR A 134 3.75 16.76 -2.60
CA THR A 134 2.94 17.52 -1.63
C THR A 134 1.97 16.60 -0.88
N PHE A 135 1.30 15.70 -1.59
CA PHE A 135 0.42 14.72 -0.97
C PHE A 135 1.18 13.81 0.00
N THR A 136 2.31 13.25 -0.42
CA THR A 136 3.10 12.30 0.36
C THR A 136 3.64 12.95 1.64
N LEU A 137 4.19 14.16 1.55
CA LEU A 137 4.69 14.90 2.71
C LEU A 137 3.56 15.23 3.70
N ALA A 138 2.41 15.69 3.20
CA ALA A 138 1.25 16.00 4.03
C ALA A 138 0.67 14.74 4.70
N LEU A 139 0.65 13.60 4.00
CA LEU A 139 0.24 12.33 4.56
C LEU A 139 1.21 11.84 5.65
N ASN A 140 2.52 11.88 5.39
CA ASN A 140 3.54 11.50 6.37
C ASN A 140 3.43 12.30 7.66
N LYS A 141 3.24 13.63 7.56
CA LYS A 141 3.02 14.49 8.74
C LYS A 141 1.81 14.06 9.56
N ARG A 142 0.68 13.73 8.90
CA ARG A 142 -0.54 13.28 9.59
C ARG A 142 -0.38 11.90 10.24
N VAL A 143 0.35 11.00 9.59
CA VAL A 143 0.64 9.66 10.09
C VAL A 143 1.52 9.73 11.35
N VAL A 144 2.56 10.56 11.34
CA VAL A 144 3.41 10.83 12.52
C VAL A 144 2.58 11.47 13.64
N ALA A 145 1.77 12.50 13.32
CA ALA A 145 0.91 13.16 14.31
C ALA A 145 -0.13 12.21 14.94
N TYR A 146 -0.56 11.18 14.21
CA TYR A 146 -1.45 10.15 14.73
C TYR A 146 -0.76 9.18 15.72
N GLY A 147 0.57 9.05 15.65
CA GLY A 147 1.38 8.29 16.60
C GLY A 147 2.17 7.12 16.00
N PHE A 148 2.17 6.94 14.67
CA PHE A 148 3.05 5.96 14.03
C PHE A 148 4.51 6.37 14.18
N GLN A 149 5.36 5.41 14.54
CA GLN A 149 6.79 5.66 14.81
C GLN A 149 7.68 5.31 13.60
N ARG A 150 7.22 4.40 12.74
CA ARG A 150 7.96 3.91 11.57
C ARG A 150 7.36 4.41 10.26
N CYS A 151 6.06 4.62 10.22
CA CYS A 151 5.41 5.24 9.08
C CYS A 151 5.63 6.77 9.07
N GLY A 152 5.98 7.35 7.92
CA GLY A 152 6.12 8.80 7.75
C GLY A 152 7.44 9.41 8.21
N GLY A 153 8.33 8.64 8.83
CA GLY A 153 9.71 9.05 9.09
C GLY A 153 10.62 8.88 7.86
N ALA A 154 11.58 9.78 7.70
CA ALA A 154 12.74 9.51 6.86
C ALA A 154 13.56 8.40 7.54
N THR A 155 13.79 7.30 6.82
CA THR A 155 14.92 6.40 7.11
C THR A 155 16.17 6.98 6.46
#